data_AF-A0A2K3M227-F1
#
_entry.id   AF-A0A2K3M227-F1
#
_cell.length_a   1.000
_cell.length_b   1.000
_cell.length_c   1.000
_cell.angle_alpha   90.00
_cell.angle_beta   90.00
_cell.angle_gamma   90.00
#
_symmetry.space_group_name_H-M   'P 1'
#
loop_
_entity.id
_entity.type
_entity.pdbx_description
1 polymer ?
#
loop_
_entity_poly.entity_id
_entity_poly.type
_entity_poly.pdbx_seq_one_letter_code
_entity_poly.pdbx_strand_id
1 'polypeptide(L)'
;MRIARIIIYKPFVGRFVDNDPQKKLAIPKPTLPNGECPPGFLDYAVNMIHLDSNRLSFLTAGGHGLRETLFYSLFSHLQVYKTRDEMLLALRYINDGAVSLDGGMIKKCGIFALGSRQDVEVKFPLISGESDVPPDYIEAEDVVRKLKWETTKLAADIQREQQLLDLRKGNSISQD
;
A
#
# COMPACT_ATOMS: atom_id res chain seq x y z
N MET A 1 -1.36 23.45 -21.06
CA MET A 1 -0.19 22.62 -20.71
C MET A 1 -0.41 22.04 -19.31
N ARG A 2 -0.92 20.81 -19.20
CA ARG A 2 -1.13 20.16 -17.90
C ARG A 2 0.20 19.57 -17.45
N ILE A 3 0.80 20.14 -16.41
CA ILE A 3 1.92 19.52 -15.73
C ILE A 3 1.36 18.26 -15.06
N ALA A 4 1.57 17.10 -15.69
CA ALA A 4 1.39 15.84 -15.00
C ALA A 4 2.40 15.82 -13.87
N ARG A 5 1.95 16.06 -12.63
CA ARG A 5 2.75 15.72 -11.45
C ARG A 5 2.99 14.23 -11.52
N ILE A 6 4.22 13.83 -11.83
CA ILE A 6 4.68 12.46 -11.64
C ILE A 6 4.68 12.25 -10.13
N ILE A 7 3.59 11.72 -9.59
CA ILE A 7 3.54 11.30 -8.19
C ILE A 7 4.33 10.00 -8.11
N ILE A 8 5.57 10.10 -7.63
CA ILE A 8 6.38 8.93 -7.30
C ILE A 8 5.88 8.43 -5.94
N TYR A 9 5.06 7.40 -5.94
CA TYR A 9 4.65 6.70 -4.72
C TYR A 9 5.83 5.89 -4.20
N LYS A 10 6.44 6.32 -3.10
CA LYS A 10 7.44 5.52 -2.39
C LYS A 10 6.72 4.33 -1.75
N PRO A 11 7.08 3.07 -2.10
CA PRO A 11 6.46 1.91 -1.49
C PRO A 11 6.79 1.83 0.00
N PHE A 12 5.89 1.21 0.77
CA PHE A 12 6.16 0.77 2.12
C PHE A 12 7.31 -0.23 2.12
N VAL A 13 8.30 -0.01 3.00
CA VAL A 13 9.56 -0.78 3.06
C VAL A 13 9.55 -1.80 4.22
N GLY A 14 8.42 -1.90 4.95
CA GLY A 14 8.28 -2.89 6.02
C GLY A 14 7.85 -4.27 5.53
N ARG A 15 7.55 -5.16 6.47
CA ARG A 15 7.12 -6.53 6.18
C ARG A 15 5.62 -6.61 5.92
N PHE A 16 5.20 -7.70 5.31
CA PHE A 16 3.80 -8.10 5.22
C PHE A 16 3.46 -9.06 6.36
N VAL A 17 2.18 -9.22 6.66
CA VAL A 17 1.69 -10.28 7.55
C VAL A 17 1.90 -11.63 6.85
N ASP A 18 2.54 -12.57 7.55
CA ASP A 18 2.89 -13.86 6.99
C ASP A 18 1.64 -14.66 6.59
N ASN A 19 1.67 -15.23 5.39
CA ASN A 19 0.57 -16.04 4.82
C ASN A 19 -0.79 -15.33 4.76
N ASP A 20 -0.84 -14.00 4.77
CA ASP A 20 -2.08 -13.24 4.60
C ASP A 20 -2.44 -13.12 3.11
N PRO A 21 -3.58 -13.67 2.65
CA PRO A 21 -3.96 -13.65 1.24
C PRO A 21 -4.26 -12.24 0.72
N GLN A 22 -4.46 -11.26 1.60
CA GLN A 22 -4.68 -9.86 1.25
C GLN A 22 -3.39 -9.03 1.29
N LYS A 23 -2.24 -9.68 1.54
CA LYS A 23 -0.92 -9.07 1.73
C LYS A 23 -1.00 -7.84 2.62
N LYS A 24 -1.62 -7.96 3.79
CA LYS A 24 -1.68 -6.87 4.77
C LYS A 24 -0.29 -6.44 5.21
N LEU A 25 -0.13 -5.15 5.50
CA LEU A 25 1.13 -4.59 5.97
C LEU A 25 1.32 -4.94 7.46
N ALA A 26 2.49 -5.45 7.83
CA ALA A 26 2.84 -5.75 9.23
C ALA A 26 3.28 -4.48 9.96
N ILE A 27 2.36 -3.54 10.11
CA ILE A 27 2.56 -2.29 10.84
C ILE A 27 2.42 -2.59 12.34
N PRO A 28 3.41 -2.23 13.19
CA PRO A 28 3.31 -2.43 14.64
C PRO A 28 2.11 -1.68 15.20
N LYS A 29 1.27 -2.36 15.99
CA LYS A 29 0.12 -1.73 16.65
C LYS A 29 0.59 -0.65 17.64
N PRO A 30 -0.20 0.41 17.87
CA PRO A 30 0.12 1.37 18.91
C PRO A 30 0.14 0.66 20.27
N THR A 31 1.08 1.05 21.12
CA THR A 31 1.27 0.47 22.46
C THR A 31 1.26 1.56 23.52
N LEU A 32 0.51 1.30 24.58
CA LEU A 32 0.50 2.10 25.79
C LEU A 32 1.76 1.77 26.64
N PRO A 33 2.10 2.61 27.64
CA PRO A 33 3.26 2.36 28.52
C PRO A 33 3.18 1.05 29.30
N ASN A 34 1.98 0.51 29.51
CA ASN A 34 1.76 -0.80 30.12
C ASN A 34 1.94 -1.97 29.12
N GLY A 35 2.26 -1.69 27.85
CA GLY A 35 2.43 -2.67 26.78
C GLY A 35 1.12 -3.07 26.07
N GLU A 36 -0.03 -2.61 26.53
CA GLU A 36 -1.31 -2.94 25.93
C GLU A 36 -1.61 -2.09 24.71
N CYS A 37 -2.46 -2.59 23.81
CA CYS A 37 -2.98 -1.79 22.70
C CYS A 37 -4.02 -0.81 23.25
N PRO A 38 -4.04 0.47 22.81
CA PRO A 38 -5.07 1.42 23.19
C PRO A 38 -6.48 0.84 23.01
N PRO A 39 -7.38 1.03 23.99
CA PRO A 39 -8.78 0.61 23.86
C PRO A 39 -9.41 1.15 22.58
N GLY A 40 -10.26 0.34 21.96
CA GLY A 40 -11.00 0.71 20.75
C GLY A 40 -10.19 0.74 19.46
N PHE A 41 -8.86 0.56 19.47
CA PHE A 41 -8.07 0.41 18.23
C PHE A 41 -8.52 -0.84 17.46
N LEU A 42 -8.86 -0.67 16.20
CA LEU A 42 -9.34 -1.76 15.33
C LEU A 42 -8.22 -2.26 14.41
N ASP A 43 -7.72 -1.40 13.54
CA ASP A 43 -6.60 -1.66 12.64
C ASP A 43 -6.12 -0.33 12.02
N TYR A 44 -5.10 -0.40 11.17
CA TYR A 44 -4.76 0.66 10.24
C TYR A 44 -5.70 0.66 9.04
N ALA A 45 -6.17 1.83 8.62
CA ALA A 45 -7.10 1.97 7.51
C ALA A 45 -6.58 1.31 6.21
N VAL A 46 -5.27 1.38 5.97
CA VAL A 46 -4.62 0.73 4.82
C VAL A 46 -4.82 -0.79 4.79
N ASN A 47 -4.97 -1.45 5.95
CA ASN A 47 -5.18 -2.90 6.06
C ASN A 47 -6.67 -3.31 6.04
N MET A 48 -7.58 -2.33 6.18
CA MET A 48 -9.03 -2.56 6.14
C MET A 48 -9.59 -2.56 4.70
N ILE A 49 -8.81 -2.11 3.73
CA ILE A 49 -9.19 -2.10 2.31
C ILE A 49 -9.00 -3.52 1.75
N HIS A 50 -10.07 -4.08 1.19
CA HIS A 50 -9.97 -5.30 0.41
C HIS A 50 -9.46 -4.99 -0.99
N LEU A 51 -8.57 -5.85 -1.51
CA LEU A 51 -8.01 -5.74 -2.84
C LEU A 51 -8.20 -7.06 -3.59
N ASP A 52 -8.61 -6.95 -4.85
CA ASP A 52 -8.59 -8.07 -5.78
C ASP A 52 -7.16 -8.62 -5.91
N SER A 53 -7.02 -9.93 -6.09
CA SER A 53 -5.73 -10.62 -6.22
C SER A 53 -4.80 -9.95 -7.25
N ASN A 54 -5.37 -9.55 -8.39
CA ASN A 54 -4.66 -8.88 -9.48
C ASN A 54 -4.09 -7.50 -9.11
N ARG A 55 -4.46 -6.95 -7.95
CA ARG A 55 -3.94 -5.67 -7.41
C ARG A 55 -2.87 -5.86 -6.35
N LEU A 56 -2.60 -7.09 -5.92
CA LEU A 56 -1.75 -7.39 -4.77
C LEU A 56 -0.24 -7.39 -5.09
N SER A 57 0.16 -7.68 -6.33
CA SER A 57 1.58 -7.82 -6.71
C SER A 57 1.83 -7.47 -8.18
N PHE A 58 3.10 -7.21 -8.51
CA PHE A 58 3.61 -7.08 -9.89
C PHE A 58 2.95 -5.98 -10.74
N LEU A 59 2.45 -4.92 -10.10
CA LEU A 59 1.87 -3.77 -10.81
C LEU A 59 2.88 -2.69 -11.16
N THR A 60 3.94 -2.58 -10.36
CA THR A 60 5.01 -1.61 -10.61
C THR A 60 6.24 -2.30 -11.18
N ALA A 61 7.14 -1.51 -11.78
CA ALA A 61 8.45 -2.00 -12.18
C ALA A 61 9.23 -2.64 -11.00
N GLY A 62 8.96 -2.24 -9.77
CA GLY A 62 9.57 -2.86 -8.57
C GLY A 62 8.90 -4.15 -8.10
N GLY A 63 7.82 -4.60 -8.74
CA GLY A 63 7.08 -5.80 -8.32
C GLY A 63 6.01 -5.55 -7.25
N HIS A 64 5.84 -4.30 -6.81
CA HIS A 64 4.87 -3.92 -5.78
C HIS A 64 3.43 -3.92 -6.31
N GLY A 65 2.48 -4.21 -5.41
CA GLY A 65 1.03 -4.02 -5.56
C GLY A 65 0.53 -2.66 -5.06
N LEU A 66 -0.80 -2.50 -5.01
CA LEU A 66 -1.42 -1.22 -4.65
C LEU A 66 -1.39 -0.92 -3.15
N ARG A 67 -1.39 -1.94 -2.28
CA ARG A 67 -1.49 -1.73 -0.83
C ARG A 67 -0.27 -0.98 -0.31
N GLU A 68 0.91 -1.48 -0.63
CA GLU A 68 2.20 -0.92 -0.22
C GLU A 68 2.58 0.34 -0.99
N THR A 69 1.93 0.65 -2.12
CA THR A 69 2.22 1.87 -2.91
C THR A 69 1.14 2.93 -2.72
N LEU A 70 0.06 2.84 -3.50
CA LEU A 70 -1.01 3.84 -3.57
C LEU A 70 -1.71 3.99 -2.23
N PHE A 71 -2.22 2.91 -1.65
CA PHE A 71 -3.03 2.99 -0.44
C PHE A 71 -2.21 3.35 0.79
N TYR A 72 -0.97 2.86 0.88
CA TYR A 72 -0.06 3.32 1.93
C TYR A 72 0.31 4.79 1.78
N SER A 73 0.42 5.32 0.56
CA SER A 73 0.66 6.76 0.36
C SER A 73 -0.55 7.63 0.73
N LEU A 74 -1.77 7.11 0.56
CA LEU A 74 -3.01 7.82 0.90
C LEU A 74 -3.33 7.76 2.40
N PHE A 75 -3.21 6.58 3.00
CA PHE A 75 -3.64 6.33 4.38
C PHE A 75 -2.48 6.25 5.38
N SER A 76 -1.27 5.90 4.93
CA SER A 76 -0.08 5.75 5.79
C SER A 76 -0.41 4.99 7.08
N HIS A 77 -0.09 5.53 8.26
CA HIS A 77 -0.45 4.94 9.56
C HIS A 77 -1.79 5.45 10.12
N LEU A 78 -2.76 5.81 9.28
CA LEU A 78 -4.09 6.24 9.74
C LEU A 78 -4.74 5.13 10.57
N GLN A 79 -5.01 5.43 11.83
CA GLN A 79 -5.57 4.48 12.79
C GLN A 79 -7.10 4.54 12.79
N VAL A 80 -7.77 3.39 12.93
CA VAL A 80 -9.22 3.31 13.00
C VAL A 80 -9.65 2.85 14.39
N TYR A 81 -10.58 3.59 14.99
CA TYR A 81 -11.11 3.36 16.32
C TYR A 81 -12.62 3.06 16.31
N LYS A 82 -13.09 2.33 17.32
CA LYS A 82 -14.51 2.03 17.48
C LYS A 82 -15.32 3.28 17.84
N THR A 83 -14.91 4.04 18.85
CA THR A 83 -15.57 5.29 19.27
C THR A 83 -14.61 6.48 19.29
N ARG A 84 -15.18 7.69 19.24
CA ARG A 84 -14.42 8.94 19.35
C ARG A 84 -13.75 9.07 20.71
N ASP A 85 -14.39 8.62 21.78
CA ASP A 85 -13.84 8.73 23.13
C ASP A 85 -12.61 7.83 23.30
N GLU A 86 -12.67 6.59 22.80
CA GLU A 86 -11.51 5.68 22.75
C GLU A 86 -10.37 6.25 21.88
N MET A 87 -10.70 6.86 20.74
CA MET A 87 -9.71 7.56 19.90
C MET A 87 -9.02 8.70 20.65
N LEU A 88 -9.76 9.48 21.46
CA LEU A 88 -9.22 10.58 22.24
C LEU A 88 -8.32 10.09 23.39
N LEU A 89 -8.65 8.98 24.03
CA LEU A 89 -7.79 8.35 25.04
C LEU A 89 -6.43 7.94 24.44
N ALA A 90 -6.41 7.59 23.16
CA ALA A 90 -5.21 7.19 22.43
C ALA A 90 -4.44 8.35 21.78
N LEU A 91 -4.87 9.62 21.95
CA LEU A 91 -4.38 10.79 21.20
C LEU A 91 -2.85 10.90 21.14
N ARG A 92 -2.15 10.59 22.22
CA ARG A 92 -0.68 10.69 22.31
C ARG A 92 0.07 9.62 21.51
N TYR A 93 -0.61 8.58 21.06
CA TYR A 93 -0.05 7.44 20.34
C TYR A 93 -0.47 7.43 18.85
N ILE A 94 -1.14 8.50 18.40
CA ILE A 94 -1.53 8.70 17.00
C ILE A 94 -0.48 9.57 16.30
N ASN A 95 0.20 9.01 15.30
CA ASN A 95 1.30 9.70 14.58
C ASN A 95 0.85 10.37 13.28
N ASP A 96 -0.04 9.75 12.52
CA ASP A 96 -0.47 10.22 11.20
C ASP A 96 -1.91 10.73 11.15
N GLY A 97 -2.74 10.38 12.12
CA GLY A 97 -4.16 10.69 12.12
C GLY A 97 -4.99 9.50 12.56
N ALA A 98 -6.26 9.76 12.85
CA ALA A 98 -7.19 8.73 13.28
C ALA A 98 -8.63 9.05 12.87
N VAL A 99 -9.44 8.01 12.73
CA VAL A 99 -10.89 8.11 12.52
C VAL A 99 -11.61 7.16 13.46
N SER A 100 -12.83 7.50 13.85
CA SER A 100 -13.72 6.61 14.59
C SER A 100 -15.01 6.31 13.83
N LEU A 101 -15.60 5.14 14.08
CA LEU A 101 -16.81 4.68 13.39
C LEU A 101 -18.05 5.54 13.69
N ASP A 102 -18.07 6.22 14.84
CA ASP A 102 -19.09 7.19 15.25
C ASP A 102 -18.87 8.61 14.70
N GLY A 103 -17.90 8.79 13.80
CA GLY A 103 -17.72 10.04 13.05
C GLY A 103 -16.68 11.00 13.62
N GLY A 104 -15.80 10.57 14.53
CA GLY A 104 -14.60 11.31 14.91
C GLY A 104 -13.53 11.28 13.81
N MET A 105 -12.75 12.35 13.67
CA MET A 105 -11.59 12.42 12.77
C MET A 105 -10.53 13.39 13.28
N ILE A 106 -9.29 12.92 13.26
CA ILE A 106 -8.07 13.66 13.57
C ILE A 106 -7.19 13.61 12.32
N LYS A 107 -6.90 14.78 11.74
CA LYS A 107 -6.01 14.90 10.58
C LYS A 107 -4.55 14.73 10.99
N LYS A 108 -3.68 14.46 10.02
CA LYS A 108 -2.22 14.33 10.22
C LYS A 108 -1.53 15.50 10.91
N CYS A 109 -2.05 16.70 10.74
CA CYS A 109 -1.57 17.89 11.44
C CYS A 109 -2.05 18.01 12.89
N GLY A 110 -2.71 16.98 13.45
CA GLY A 110 -3.31 17.01 14.78
C GLY A 110 -4.61 17.81 14.87
N ILE A 111 -5.12 18.34 13.74
CA ILE A 111 -6.35 19.14 13.71
C ILE A 111 -7.56 18.21 13.75
N PHE A 112 -8.44 18.47 14.72
CA PHE A 112 -9.75 17.84 14.82
C PHE A 112 -10.70 18.35 13.74
N ALA A 113 -11.34 17.45 13.01
CA ALA A 113 -12.46 17.80 12.14
C ALA A 113 -13.75 17.79 12.97
N LEU A 114 -14.27 18.97 13.27
CA LEU A 114 -15.51 19.18 14.02
C LEU A 114 -16.62 19.70 13.10
N GLY A 115 -17.88 19.52 13.53
CA GLY A 115 -19.06 20.01 12.81
C GLY A 115 -19.78 18.92 12.00
N SER A 116 -20.84 19.32 11.30
CA SER A 116 -21.61 18.43 10.43
C SER A 116 -20.74 17.92 9.28
N ARG A 117 -20.66 16.60 9.12
CA ARG A 117 -19.98 16.00 7.98
C ARG A 117 -20.78 16.29 6.71
N GLN A 118 -20.09 16.76 5.68
CA GLN A 118 -20.65 16.78 4.34
C GLN A 118 -20.63 15.37 3.80
N ASP A 119 -21.77 14.90 3.32
CA ASP A 119 -21.84 13.60 2.64
C ASP A 119 -20.99 13.65 1.37
N VAL A 120 -20.10 12.67 1.25
CA VAL A 120 -19.29 12.48 0.04
C VAL A 120 -20.07 11.55 -0.88
N GLU A 121 -20.30 12.00 -2.11
CA GLU A 121 -21.06 11.25 -3.13
C GLU A 121 -20.32 9.97 -3.54
N VAL A 122 -18.99 10.04 -3.64
CA VAL A 122 -18.14 8.90 -3.99
C VAL A 122 -17.82 8.08 -2.73
N LYS A 123 -18.21 6.80 -2.75
CA LYS A 123 -17.97 5.84 -1.66
C LYS A 123 -17.14 4.68 -2.17
N PHE A 124 -16.40 4.05 -1.26
CA PHE A 124 -15.74 2.78 -1.57
C PHE A 124 -16.82 1.74 -1.93
N PRO A 125 -16.62 0.96 -3.00
CA PRO A 125 -17.54 -0.11 -3.34
C PRO A 125 -17.54 -1.16 -2.22
N LEU A 126 -18.70 -1.78 -2.01
CA LEU A 126 -18.78 -2.98 -1.19
C LEU A 126 -18.26 -4.16 -2.00
N ILE A 127 -17.65 -5.12 -1.31
CA ILE A 127 -17.27 -6.39 -1.89
C ILE A 127 -18.59 -7.12 -2.19
N SER A 128 -18.94 -7.23 -3.46
CA SER A 128 -19.99 -8.15 -3.91
C SER A 128 -19.56 -9.57 -3.55
N GLY A 129 -20.49 -10.46 -3.19
CA GLY A 129 -20.20 -11.87 -2.91
C GLY A 129 -19.50 -12.60 -4.06
N GLU A 130 -19.20 -13.89 -3.84
CA GLU A 130 -18.36 -14.76 -4.69
C GLU A 130 -18.26 -14.32 -6.15
N SER A 131 -17.02 -14.05 -6.56
CA SER A 131 -16.69 -13.79 -7.96
C SER A 131 -17.18 -14.94 -8.84
N ASP A 132 -17.95 -14.64 -9.89
CA ASP A 132 -18.34 -15.61 -10.93
C ASP A 132 -17.13 -16.21 -11.67
N VAL A 133 -15.94 -15.62 -11.48
CA VAL A 133 -14.68 -16.11 -12.04
C VAL A 133 -14.14 -17.27 -11.19
N PRO A 134 -13.91 -18.45 -11.80
CA PRO A 134 -13.35 -19.60 -11.10
C PRO A 134 -11.99 -19.30 -10.45
N PRO A 135 -11.69 -19.86 -9.26
CA PRO A 135 -10.40 -19.68 -8.59
C PRO A 135 -9.19 -20.02 -9.46
N ASP A 136 -9.24 -21.11 -10.22
CA ASP A 136 -8.16 -21.56 -11.11
C ASP A 136 -7.78 -20.49 -12.15
N TYR A 137 -8.76 -19.72 -12.63
CA TYR A 137 -8.50 -18.66 -13.59
C TYR A 137 -7.76 -17.48 -12.93
N ILE A 138 -8.14 -17.13 -11.70
CA ILE A 138 -7.49 -16.08 -10.92
C ILE A 138 -6.02 -16.44 -10.68
N GLU A 139 -5.75 -17.69 -10.28
CA GLU A 139 -4.39 -18.19 -10.09
C GLU A 139 -3.57 -18.15 -11.39
N ALA A 140 -4.16 -18.56 -12.50
CA ALA A 140 -3.50 -18.49 -13.81
C ALA A 140 -3.16 -17.04 -14.21
N GLU A 141 -4.06 -16.08 -13.97
CA GLU A 141 -3.77 -14.66 -14.23
C GLU A 141 -2.61 -14.13 -13.38
N ASP A 142 -2.53 -14.54 -12.11
CA ASP A 142 -1.46 -14.14 -11.21
C ASP A 142 -0.10 -14.70 -11.67
N VAL A 143 -0.07 -15.96 -12.11
CA VAL A 143 1.12 -16.57 -12.73
C VAL A 143 1.54 -15.82 -13.98
N VAL A 144 0.61 -15.51 -14.89
CA VAL A 144 0.89 -14.77 -16.12
C VAL A 144 1.47 -13.38 -15.80
N ARG A 145 0.91 -12.70 -14.80
CA ARG A 145 1.38 -11.37 -14.38
C ARG A 145 2.80 -11.41 -13.84
N LYS A 146 3.09 -12.40 -12.98
CA LYS A 146 4.43 -12.64 -12.46
C LYS A 146 5.44 -12.89 -13.59
N LEU A 147 5.13 -13.80 -14.51
CA LEU A 147 6.01 -14.16 -15.63
C LEU A 147 6.29 -12.97 -16.56
N LYS A 148 5.27 -12.14 -16.83
CA LYS A 148 5.45 -10.90 -17.61
C LYS A 148 6.40 -9.92 -16.92
N TRP A 149 6.27 -9.78 -15.61
CA TRP A 149 7.16 -8.92 -14.82
C TRP A 149 8.60 -9.46 -14.82
N GLU A 150 8.80 -10.77 -14.61
CA GLU A 150 10.13 -11.42 -14.65
C GLU A 150 10.78 -11.29 -16.03
N THR A 151 10.01 -11.47 -17.10
CA THR A 151 10.50 -11.29 -18.49
C THR A 151 10.98 -9.86 -18.73
N THR A 152 10.27 -8.87 -18.19
CA THR A 152 10.65 -7.45 -18.29
C THR A 152 11.96 -7.18 -17.53
N LYS A 153 12.16 -7.83 -16.38
CA LYS A 153 13.41 -7.73 -15.61
C LYS A 153 14.59 -8.35 -16.34
N LEU A 154 14.40 -9.56 -16.86
CA LEU A 154 15.43 -10.24 -17.64
C LEU A 154 15.84 -9.43 -18.88
N ALA A 155 14.90 -8.84 -19.60
CA ALA A 155 15.20 -7.98 -20.74
C ALA A 155 16.04 -6.75 -20.35
N ALA A 156 15.72 -6.11 -19.22
CA ALA A 156 16.50 -5.00 -18.71
C ALA A 156 17.93 -5.43 -18.28
N ASP A 157 18.08 -6.64 -17.74
CA ASP A 157 19.37 -7.19 -17.34
C ASP A 157 20.24 -7.51 -18.56
N ILE A 158 19.68 -8.14 -19.58
CA ILE A 158 20.34 -8.38 -20.88
C ILE A 158 20.81 -7.06 -21.49
N GLN A 159 19.97 -6.03 -21.47
CA GLN A 159 20.33 -4.71 -21.98
C GLN A 159 21.50 -4.09 -21.21
N ARG A 160 21.48 -4.18 -19.86
CA ARG A 160 22.59 -3.69 -19.02
C ARG A 160 23.89 -4.41 -19.32
N GLU A 161 23.87 -5.74 -19.46
CA GLU A 161 25.05 -6.53 -19.78
C GLU A 161 25.61 -6.20 -21.17
N GLN A 162 24.74 -6.04 -22.16
CA GLN A 162 25.15 -5.65 -23.51
C GLN A 162 25.87 -4.30 -23.52
N GLN A 163 25.35 -3.30 -22.79
CA GLN A 163 26.00 -1.99 -22.65
C GLN A 163 27.40 -2.10 -22.04
N LEU A 164 27.60 -2.98 -21.05
CA LEU A 164 28.92 -3.20 -20.44
C LEU A 164 29.90 -3.85 -21.42
N LEU A 165 29.43 -4.81 -22.23
CA LEU A 165 30.25 -5.45 -23.25
C LEU A 165 30.70 -4.45 -24.31
N ASP A 166 29.81 -3.57 -24.74
CA ASP A 166 30.10 -2.55 -25.76
C ASP A 166 31.13 -1.52 -25.25
N LEU A 167 31.00 -1.09 -23.98
CA LEU A 167 31.98 -0.22 -23.33
C LEU A 167 33.37 -0.87 -23.24
N ARG A 168 33.44 -2.16 -22.89
CA ARG A 168 34.70 -2.90 -22.82
C ARG A 168 35.38 -2.97 -24.19
N LYS A 169 34.62 -3.27 -25.24
CA LYS A 169 35.13 -3.33 -26.62
C LYS A 169 35.65 -1.97 -27.09
N GLY A 170 34.94 -0.87 -26.78
CA GLY A 170 35.38 0.49 -27.12
C GLY A 170 36.70 0.89 -26.44
N ASN A 171 36.88 0.50 -25.17
CA ASN A 171 38.12 0.79 -24.44
C ASN A 171 39.32 -0.01 -24.95
N SER A 172 39.13 -1.26 -25.39
CA SER A 172 40.21 -2.06 -25.99
C SER A 172 40.67 -1.55 -27.36
N ILE A 173 39.82 -0.85 -28.11
CA ILE A 173 40.18 -0.27 -29.42
C ILE A 173 40.91 1.07 -29.27
N SER A 174 40.89 1.69 -28.08
CA SER A 174 41.48 3.01 -27.80
C SER A 174 42.87 2.95 -27.15
N GLN A 175 43.43 1.75 -26.94
CA GLN A 175 44.75 1.52 -26.33
C GLN A 175 45.80 0.93 -27.30
N ASP A 176 45.44 0.76 -28.58
CA ASP A 176 46.34 0.44 -29.70
C ASP A 176 46.49 1.66 -30.61
#